data_AF-A0A961C242-F1
#
_entry.id   AF-A0A961C242-F1
#
_cell.length_a   1.000
_cell.length_b   1.000
_cell.length_c   1.000
_cell.angle_alpha   90.00
_cell.angle_beta   90.00
_cell.angle_gamma   90.00
#
_symmetry.space_group_name_H-M   'P 1'
#
loop_
_entity.id
_entity.type
_entity.pdbx_description
1 polymer ?
#
loop_
_entity_poly.entity_id
_entity_poly.type
_entity_poly.pdbx_seq_one_letter_code
_entity_poly.pdbx_strand_id
1 'polypeptide(L)' 'MADVTAVVLCGGRSRRFGGGDKTQAPLGGADVLARLLASLPTGWDVICVGPARPVPRPVRWVREEPPGG' A
#
# COMPACT_ATOMS: atom_id res chain seq x y z
N MET A 1 4.60 -6.74 20.96
CA MET A 1 3.60 -6.49 19.90
C MET A 1 3.34 -4.99 19.89
N ALA A 2 3.30 -4.36 18.73
CA ALA A 2 2.93 -2.95 18.68
C ALA A 2 1.43 -2.81 18.93
N ASP A 3 1.03 -1.76 19.66
CA ASP A 3 -0.37 -1.48 19.97
C ASP A 3 -1.18 -1.00 18.75
N VAL A 4 -0.52 -0.82 17.59
CA VAL A 4 -1.11 -0.28 16.36
C VAL A 4 -0.69 -1.12 15.15
N THR A 5 -1.65 -1.42 14.29
CA THR A 5 -1.45 -2.01 12.95
C THR A 5 -1.90 -1.02 11.88
N ALA A 6 -1.08 -0.78 10.87
CA ALA A 6 -1.46 0.02 9.72
C ALA A 6 -2.08 -0.86 8.63
N VAL A 7 -3.28 -0.50 8.17
CA VAL A 7 -3.92 -1.11 7.00
C VAL A 7 -3.82 -0.12 5.84
N VAL A 8 -3.11 -0.50 4.78
CA VAL A 8 -2.88 0.32 3.59
C VAL A 8 -3.66 -0.27 2.42
N LEU A 9 -4.60 0.50 1.88
CA LEU A 9 -5.38 0.09 0.72
C LEU A 9 -4.58 0.35 -0.57
N CYS A 10 -4.02 -0.71 -1.13
CA CYS A 10 -3.16 -0.70 -2.31
C CYS A 10 -3.91 -1.07 -3.61
N GLY A 11 -5.22 -0.87 -3.61
CA GLY A 11 -6.10 -1.22 -4.71
C GLY A 11 -7.08 -0.10 -5.06
N GLY A 12 -8.05 -0.43 -5.89
CA GLY A 12 -9.07 0.50 -6.38
C GLY A 12 -8.81 0.96 -7.80
N ARG A 13 -9.87 1.54 -8.39
CA ARG A 13 -9.90 1.86 -9.83
C ARG A 13 -9.20 3.15 -10.22
N SER A 14 -8.80 3.98 -9.25
CA SER A 14 -8.12 5.26 -9.53
C SER A 14 -8.82 6.12 -10.59
N ARG A 15 -10.17 6.13 -10.64
CA ARG A 15 -10.95 6.74 -11.73
C ARG A 15 -10.64 8.23 -11.93
N ARG A 16 -10.42 8.96 -10.84
CA ARG A 16 -10.05 10.40 -10.84
C ARG A 16 -8.58 10.63 -11.16
N PHE A 17 -7.78 9.57 -11.21
CA PHE A 17 -6.37 9.55 -11.54
C PHE A 17 -6.14 8.84 -12.90
N GLY A 18 -7.11 8.98 -13.81
CA GLY A 18 -7.00 8.43 -15.17
C GLY A 18 -7.01 6.90 -15.27
N GLY A 19 -7.36 6.18 -14.20
CA GLY A 19 -7.36 4.71 -14.19
C GLY A 19 -5.98 4.07 -13.98
N GLY A 20 -4.92 4.87 -13.82
CA GLY A 20 -3.57 4.37 -13.53
C GLY A 20 -3.41 3.84 -12.11
N ASP A 21 -2.29 3.17 -11.85
CA ASP A 21 -1.96 2.73 -10.50
C ASP A 21 -1.38 3.89 -9.67
N LYS A 22 -2.23 4.53 -8.86
CA LYS A 22 -1.84 5.62 -7.98
C LYS A 22 -0.71 5.22 -7.00
N THR A 23 -0.66 3.96 -6.60
CA THR A 23 0.34 3.48 -5.63
C THR A 23 1.73 3.37 -6.25
N GLN A 24 1.81 3.22 -7.56
CA GLN A 24 3.04 3.20 -8.37
C GLN A 24 3.38 4.57 -8.98
N ALA A 25 2.54 5.59 -8.76
CA ALA A 25 2.81 6.93 -9.27
C ALA A 25 4.09 7.51 -8.62
N PRO A 26 4.93 8.24 -9.38
CA PRO A 26 6.14 8.84 -8.85
C PRO A 26 5.82 9.97 -7.86
N LEU A 27 6.51 9.97 -6.72
CA LEU A 27 6.44 10.98 -5.67
C LEU A 27 7.83 11.16 -5.02
N GLY A 28 8.50 12.27 -5.35
CA GLY A 28 9.78 12.62 -4.72
C GLY A 28 10.90 11.60 -4.91
N GLY A 29 10.98 10.98 -6.10
CA GLY A 29 12.02 10.00 -6.44
C GLY A 29 11.73 8.55 -6.03
N ALA A 30 10.60 8.29 -5.37
CA ALA A 30 10.08 6.95 -5.10
C ALA A 30 8.64 6.83 -5.65
N ASP A 31 8.03 5.65 -5.61
CA ASP A 31 6.59 5.54 -5.80
C ASP A 31 5.83 5.99 -4.53
N VAL A 32 4.55 6.32 -4.69
CA VAL A 32 3.68 6.74 -3.57
C VAL A 32 3.67 5.69 -2.45
N LEU A 33 3.61 4.40 -2.80
CA LEU A 33 3.55 3.33 -1.80
C LEU A 33 4.86 3.18 -1.02
N ALA A 34 6.02 3.11 -1.66
CA ALA A 34 7.30 3.00 -0.97
C ALA A 34 7.53 4.22 -0.08
N ARG A 35 7.16 5.42 -0.55
CA ARG A 35 7.27 6.63 0.28
C ARG A 35 6.40 6.55 1.54
N LEU A 36 5.16 6.09 1.42
CA LEU A 36 4.26 5.87 2.55
C LEU A 36 4.82 4.82 3.52
N LEU A 37 5.24 3.66 3.00
CA LEU A 37 5.72 2.55 3.83
C LEU A 37 7.01 2.91 4.58
N ALA A 38 7.88 3.71 3.95
CA ALA A 38 9.09 4.21 4.57
C ALA A 38 8.83 5.26 5.67
N SER A 39 7.68 5.94 5.66
CA SER A 39 7.33 6.93 6.69
C SER A 39 6.61 6.34 7.90
N LEU A 40 6.10 5.11 7.80
CA LEU A 40 5.45 4.44 8.93
C LEU A 40 6.49 4.00 9.98
N PRO A 41 6.17 4.06 11.29
CA PRO A 41 7.07 3.54 12.33
C PRO A 41 7.53 2.11 12.06
N THR A 42 8.81 1.82 12.33
CA THR A 42 9.42 0.51 12.05
C THR A 42 8.81 -0.61 12.87
N GLY A 43 8.33 -0.32 14.08
CA GLY A 43 7.69 -1.29 14.97
C GLY A 43 6.25 -1.64 14.59
N TRP A 44 5.61 -0.92 13.67
CA TRP A 44 4.22 -1.21 13.29
C TRP A 44 4.13 -2.39 12.34
N ASP A 45 3.18 -3.28 12.62
CA ASP A 45 2.71 -4.26 11.65
C ASP A 45 1.95 -3.53 10.53
N VAL A 46 2.20 -3.94 9.29
CA VAL A 46 1.59 -3.32 8.10
C VAL A 46 0.91 -4.38 7.25
N ILE A 47 -0.37 -4.19 6.99
CA ILE A 47 -1.19 -5.01 6.09
C ILE A 47 -1.50 -4.18 4.85
N CYS A 48 -1.04 -4.63 3.69
CA CYS A 48 -1.39 -4.06 2.40
C CYS A 48 -2.53 -4.85 1.75
N VAL A 49 -3.60 -4.17 1.37
CA VAL A 49 -4.78 -4.77 0.73
C VAL A 49 -4.72 -4.54 -0.78
N GLY A 50 -4.66 -5.61 -1.56
CA GLY A 50 -4.62 -5.57 -3.03
C GLY A 50 -3.54 -6.49 -3.62
N PRO A 51 -3.27 -6.39 -4.93
CA PRO A 51 -2.23 -7.17 -5.59
C PRO A 51 -0.85 -6.88 -4.99
N ALA A 52 -0.14 -7.95 -4.62
CA ALA A 52 1.20 -7.87 -4.04
C ALA A 52 2.23 -7.33 -5.04
N ARG A 53 3.22 -6.60 -4.52
CA ARG A 53 4.29 -5.98 -5.31
C ARG A 53 5.54 -5.74 -4.44
N PRO A 54 6.71 -5.48 -5.06
CA PRO A 54 7.93 -5.13 -4.32
C PRO A 54 7.72 -3.88 -3.46
N VAL A 55 8.21 -3.92 -2.23
CA VAL A 55 8.10 -2.81 -1.25
C VAL A 55 9.37 -2.76 -0.38
N PRO A 56 9.72 -1.59 0.20
CA PRO A 56 11.00 -1.41 0.89
C PRO A 56 11.04 -1.96 2.33
N ARG A 57 9.96 -2.56 2.82
CA ARG A 57 9.88 -3.16 4.16
C ARG A 57 8.99 -4.40 4.17
N PRO A 58 9.11 -5.28 5.19
CA PRO A 58 8.17 -6.36 5.38
C PRO A 58 6.75 -5.85 5.56
N VAL A 59 5.81 -6.44 4.83
CA VAL A 59 4.36 -6.21 4.95
C VAL A 59 3.63 -7.54 4.76
N ARG A 60 2.43 -7.66 5.31
CA ARG A 60 1.50 -8.74 4.96
C ARG A 60 0.61 -8.27 3.81
N TRP A 61 0.50 -9.08 2.76
CA TRP A 61 -0.44 -8.84 1.67
C TRP A 61 -1.73 -9.64 1.89
N VAL A 62 -2.86 -8.98 1.70
CA VAL A 62 -4.19 -9.61 1.67
C VAL A 62 -4.99 -9.06 0.49
N ARG A 63 -6.05 -9.75 0.08
CA ARG A 63 -6.92 -9.33 -1.01
C ARG A 63 -8.37 -9.60 -0.66
N GLU A 64 -9.25 -8.68 -1.07
CA GLU A 64 -10.70 -8.85 -0.97
C GLU A 64 -11.17 -9.98 -1.89
N GLU A 65 -12.23 -10.68 -1.46
CA GLU A 65 -12.91 -11.69 -2.25
C GLU A 65 -14.43 -11.42 -2.21
N PRO A 66 -15.07 -11.02 -3.33
CA PRO A 66 -14.43 -10.72 -4.61
C PRO A 66 -13.60 -9.43 -4.58
N PRO A 67 -12.64 -9.26 -5.50
CA PRO A 67 -11.80 -8.06 -5.55
C PRO A 67 -12.59 -6.80 -5.92
N GLY A 68 -12.39 -5.71 -5.17
CA GLY A 68 -12.95 -4.40 -5.50
C GLY A 68 -14.24 -4.06 -4.77
N GLY A 69 -14.71 -4.95 -3.88
CA GLY A 69 -15.98 -4.84 -3.16
C GLY A 69 -17.21 -5.06 -4.02
#